data_AF-A0A2J6RV61-F1
#
_entry.id   AF-A0A2J6RV61-F1
#
_cell.length_a   1.000
_cell.length_b   1.000
_cell.length_c   1.000
_cell.angle_alpha   90.00
_cell.angle_beta   90.00
_cell.angle_gamma   90.00
#
_symmetry.space_group_name_H-M   'P 1'
#
loop_
_entity.id
_entity.type
_entity.pdbx_description
1 polymer ?
#
loop_
_entity_poly.entity_id
_entity_poly.type
_entity_poly.pdbx_seq_one_letter_code
_entity_poly.pdbx_strand_id
1 'polypeptide(L)'
;MESKPTTKAKRHKKRKSRTQVSSDSDSEPERKEVKAQKEDEKPEVPASSKDMSDAEVNDAFTKFYLQRATTEFSEDLDRLRGADDFNKDALPLLINALQQGTSLFSMEEQRRIVMAGVEKDGKKGD
;
A
#
# COMPACT_ATOMS: atom_id res chain seq x y z
N MET A 1 77.56 6.08 -27.60
CA MET A 1 76.90 6.40 -26.31
C MET A 1 76.19 5.14 -25.84
N GLU A 2 76.74 4.57 -24.79
CA GLU A 2 76.51 3.25 -24.21
C GLU A 2 75.39 3.26 -23.15
N SER A 3 74.77 2.10 -22.96
CA SER A 3 74.29 1.55 -21.67
C SER A 3 72.96 2.02 -21.01
N LYS A 4 71.93 1.21 -21.29
CA LYS A 4 71.25 0.28 -20.33
C LYS A 4 70.22 0.82 -19.29
N PRO A 5 69.37 -0.08 -18.73
CA PRO A 5 67.92 0.08 -18.57
C PRO A 5 67.49 0.42 -17.14
N THR A 6 66.26 0.92 -16.97
CA THR A 6 65.68 1.11 -15.63
C THR A 6 64.70 -0.02 -15.28
N THR A 7 65.01 -0.62 -14.14
CA THR A 7 64.45 -1.80 -13.51
C THR A 7 63.08 -1.59 -12.83
N LYS A 8 62.41 -2.72 -12.61
CA LYS A 8 61.11 -2.99 -11.98
C LYS A 8 60.82 -2.23 -10.66
N ALA A 9 59.53 -1.99 -10.40
CA ALA A 9 58.96 -2.06 -9.05
C ALA A 9 57.59 -2.77 -9.07
N LYS A 10 57.59 -4.05 -8.67
CA LYS A 10 56.39 -4.80 -8.25
C LYS A 10 55.83 -4.16 -6.98
N ARG A 11 54.60 -3.64 -7.00
CA ARG A 11 53.84 -3.37 -5.78
C ARG A 11 52.86 -4.52 -5.54
N HIS A 12 53.24 -5.39 -4.62
CA HIS A 12 52.35 -6.36 -3.96
C HIS A 12 51.43 -5.65 -2.94
N LYS A 13 50.32 -6.33 -2.62
CA LYS A 13 49.39 -6.12 -1.47
C LYS A 13 48.39 -4.96 -1.69
N LYS A 14 47.06 -5.14 -1.58
CA LYS A 14 46.28 -6.09 -0.79
C LYS A 14 45.04 -6.55 -1.57
N ARG A 15 44.81 -7.88 -1.53
CA ARG A 15 43.51 -8.52 -1.78
C ARG A 15 42.49 -7.84 -0.87
N LYS A 16 41.52 -7.12 -1.42
CA LYS A 16 40.29 -6.82 -0.68
C LYS A 16 39.44 -8.05 -0.84
N SER A 17 39.30 -8.77 0.27
CA SER A 17 38.42 -9.92 0.41
C SER A 17 37.04 -9.55 -0.12
N ARG A 18 36.58 -10.38 -1.06
CA ARG A 18 35.21 -10.50 -1.53
C ARG A 18 34.27 -10.49 -0.33
N THR A 19 33.58 -9.38 -0.10
CA THR A 19 32.42 -9.36 0.77
C THR A 19 31.34 -10.18 0.07
N GLN A 20 31.04 -11.36 0.60
CA GLN A 20 29.80 -12.04 0.28
C GLN A 20 28.69 -11.30 1.01
N VAL A 21 27.78 -10.72 0.25
CA VAL A 21 26.47 -10.32 0.78
C VAL A 21 25.62 -11.59 0.80
N SER A 22 25.68 -12.33 1.91
CA SER A 22 24.63 -13.29 2.23
C SER A 22 23.46 -12.47 2.77
N SER A 23 22.42 -12.33 1.97
CA SER A 23 21.12 -11.90 2.48
C SER A 23 20.48 -13.15 3.08
N ASP A 24 20.87 -13.48 4.29
CA ASP A 24 20.20 -14.52 5.08
C ASP A 24 18.86 -13.93 5.51
N SER A 25 17.82 -14.46 4.89
CA SER A 25 16.44 -14.20 5.22
C SER A 25 16.12 -14.98 6.48
N ASP A 26 16.29 -14.38 7.65
CA ASP A 26 15.80 -14.94 8.91
C ASP A 26 15.27 -13.82 9.81
N SER A 27 13.99 -13.52 9.64
CA SER A 27 13.23 -12.69 10.57
C SER A 27 12.38 -13.62 11.42
N GLU A 28 12.99 -14.20 12.45
CA GLU A 28 12.31 -14.82 13.58
C GLU A 28 11.59 -13.75 14.41
N PRO A 29 10.26 -13.80 14.60
CA PRO A 29 9.63 -13.13 15.72
C PRO A 29 9.65 -14.05 16.95
N GLU A 30 10.48 -13.71 17.94
CA GLU A 30 10.33 -14.15 19.33
C GLU A 30 8.92 -13.81 19.82
N ARG A 31 7.97 -14.73 19.68
CA ARG A 31 6.70 -14.70 20.39
C ARG A 31 6.89 -15.46 21.70
N LYS A 32 7.06 -14.68 22.77
CA LYS A 32 6.92 -15.13 24.16
C LYS A 32 5.75 -16.10 24.31
N GLU A 33 6.07 -17.27 24.83
CA GLU A 33 5.13 -18.25 25.33
C GLU A 33 4.22 -17.60 26.38
N VAL A 34 2.92 -17.54 26.09
CA VAL A 34 1.88 -17.43 27.12
C VAL A 34 0.97 -18.64 26.93
N LYS A 35 1.17 -19.62 27.80
CA LYS A 35 0.46 -20.88 27.83
C LYS A 35 -0.94 -20.69 28.43
N ALA A 36 -1.93 -20.96 27.60
CA ALA A 36 -3.24 -21.55 27.88
C ALA A 36 -4.17 -20.82 28.84
N GLN A 37 -5.23 -20.22 28.28
CA GLN A 37 -6.62 -20.54 28.64
C GLN A 37 -7.46 -20.60 27.37
N LYS A 38 -8.06 -21.78 27.12
CA LYS A 38 -9.20 -21.96 26.23
C LYS A 38 -10.40 -21.34 26.93
N GLU A 39 -11.17 -20.53 26.23
CA GLU A 39 -12.63 -20.50 26.32
C GLU A 39 -13.17 -19.77 25.08
N ASP A 40 -14.16 -20.41 24.47
CA ASP A 40 -14.95 -19.98 23.33
C ASP A 40 -15.42 -18.52 23.43
N GLU A 41 -15.00 -17.69 22.49
CA GLU A 41 -15.88 -16.65 21.95
C GLU A 41 -15.46 -16.32 20.51
N LYS A 42 -15.88 -17.19 19.59
CA LYS A 42 -16.25 -16.78 18.24
C LYS A 42 -17.22 -15.60 18.42
N PRO A 43 -16.92 -14.37 17.96
CA PRO A 43 -17.97 -13.40 17.83
C PRO A 43 -18.88 -13.92 16.73
N GLU A 44 -20.00 -14.49 17.16
CA GLU A 44 -21.17 -14.74 16.36
C GLU A 44 -21.67 -13.38 15.87
N VAL A 45 -21.09 -12.90 14.77
CA VAL A 45 -21.72 -11.84 13.99
C VAL A 45 -23.01 -12.44 13.43
N PRO A 46 -24.17 -11.82 13.66
CA PRO A 46 -25.43 -12.35 13.18
C PRO A 46 -25.35 -12.40 11.66
N ALA A 47 -25.45 -13.62 11.14
CA ALA A 47 -25.67 -13.89 9.73
C ALA A 47 -27.01 -13.28 9.31
N SER A 48 -27.02 -11.98 9.00
CA SER A 48 -28.18 -11.32 8.39
C SER A 48 -27.85 -9.93 7.81
N SER A 49 -26.84 -9.82 6.96
CA SER A 49 -26.73 -8.67 6.03
C SER A 49 -26.68 -9.17 4.59
N LYS A 50 -27.75 -8.81 3.88
CA LYS A 50 -28.16 -9.26 2.54
C LYS A 50 -27.14 -8.93 1.46
N ASP A 51 -26.78 -9.96 0.69
CA ASP A 51 -26.73 -9.96 -0.78
C ASP A 51 -25.95 -8.84 -1.48
N MET A 52 -24.71 -8.56 -1.07
CA MET A 52 -23.74 -7.96 -2.00
C MET A 52 -22.51 -8.85 -2.09
N SER A 53 -22.18 -9.22 -3.33
CA SER A 53 -20.95 -9.92 -3.65
C SER A 53 -19.74 -9.03 -3.34
N ASP A 54 -18.59 -9.65 -3.08
CA ASP A 54 -17.32 -8.97 -2.83
C ASP A 54 -16.98 -7.96 -3.93
N ALA A 55 -17.30 -8.28 -5.19
CA ALA A 55 -17.11 -7.39 -6.32
C ALA A 55 -18.00 -6.15 -6.22
N GLU A 56 -19.28 -6.31 -5.89
CA GLU A 56 -20.22 -5.20 -5.73
C GLU A 56 -19.85 -4.30 -4.55
N VAL A 57 -19.36 -4.88 -3.46
CA VAL A 57 -18.85 -4.12 -2.31
C VAL A 57 -17.63 -3.29 -2.71
N ASN A 58 -16.67 -3.90 -3.40
CA ASN A 58 -15.46 -3.19 -3.83
C ASN A 58 -15.81 -2.06 -4.81
N ASP A 59 -16.71 -2.30 -5.76
CA ASP A 59 -17.17 -1.28 -6.70
C ASP A 59 -17.91 -0.12 -6.00
N ALA A 60 -18.81 -0.44 -5.06
CA ALA A 60 -19.52 0.56 -4.28
C ALA A 60 -18.57 1.37 -3.39
N PHE A 61 -17.64 0.69 -2.72
CA PHE A 61 -16.62 1.30 -1.89
C PHE A 61 -15.70 2.20 -2.70
N THR A 62 -15.21 1.74 -3.84
CA THR A 62 -14.33 2.51 -4.73
C THR A 62 -15.00 3.80 -5.18
N LYS A 63 -16.29 3.74 -5.57
CA LYS A 63 -17.06 4.94 -5.92
C LYS A 63 -17.16 5.92 -4.75
N PHE A 64 -17.53 5.42 -3.58
CA PHE A 64 -17.65 6.22 -2.37
C PHE A 64 -16.31 6.87 -1.97
N TYR A 65 -15.23 6.08 -1.97
CA TYR A 65 -13.88 6.54 -1.67
C TYR A 65 -13.42 7.61 -2.64
N LEU A 66 -13.60 7.40 -3.96
CA LEU A 66 -13.22 8.39 -4.97
C LEU A 66 -13.97 9.71 -4.76
N GLN A 67 -15.29 9.66 -4.55
CA GLN A 67 -16.08 10.87 -4.30
C GLN A 67 -15.62 11.61 -3.06
N ARG A 68 -15.34 10.89 -1.97
CA ARG A 68 -14.85 11.50 -0.74
C ARG A 68 -13.46 12.08 -0.93
N ALA A 69 -12.54 11.32 -1.49
CA ALA A 69 -11.17 11.74 -1.72
C ALA A 69 -11.09 12.98 -2.62
N THR A 70 -11.85 13.04 -3.72
CA THR A 70 -11.85 14.22 -4.60
C THR A 70 -12.50 15.44 -3.96
N THR A 71 -13.42 15.25 -3.01
CA THR A 71 -14.00 16.35 -2.24
C THR A 71 -12.98 16.90 -1.22
N GLU A 72 -12.35 16.02 -0.45
CA GLU A 72 -11.37 16.42 0.58
C GLU A 72 -10.11 17.03 -0.05
N PHE A 73 -9.67 16.52 -1.19
CA PHE A 73 -8.51 17.04 -1.93
C PHE A 73 -8.89 18.08 -2.99
N SER A 74 -10.10 18.65 -2.95
CA SER A 74 -10.59 19.58 -3.98
C SER A 74 -9.64 20.76 -4.22
N GLU A 75 -9.15 21.39 -3.17
CA GLU A 75 -8.19 22.50 -3.27
C GLU A 75 -6.87 22.07 -3.93
N ASP A 76 -6.35 20.91 -3.59
CA ASP A 76 -5.10 20.39 -4.15
C ASP A 76 -5.28 19.93 -5.60
N LEU A 77 -6.45 19.39 -5.95
CA LEU A 77 -6.82 19.05 -7.32
C LEU A 77 -6.94 20.30 -8.20
N ASP A 78 -7.48 21.39 -7.67
CA ASP A 78 -7.55 22.68 -8.37
C ASP A 78 -6.16 23.29 -8.59
N ARG A 79 -5.26 23.15 -7.61
CA ARG A 79 -3.85 23.56 -7.77
C ARG A 79 -3.13 22.71 -8.82
N LEU A 80 -3.29 21.40 -8.78
CA LEU A 80 -2.75 20.47 -9.78
C LEU A 80 -3.23 20.86 -11.18
N ARG A 81 -4.50 21.21 -11.33
CA ARG A 81 -5.05 21.66 -12.62
C ARG A 81 -4.42 22.94 -13.15
N GLY A 82 -3.96 23.82 -12.26
CA GLY A 82 -3.23 25.05 -12.60
C GLY A 82 -1.73 24.87 -12.81
N ALA A 83 -1.18 23.68 -12.55
CA ALA A 83 0.24 23.41 -12.69
C ALA A 83 0.64 23.19 -14.16
N ASP A 84 1.84 23.67 -14.53
CA ASP A 84 2.35 23.65 -15.90
C ASP A 84 2.57 22.22 -16.44
N ASP A 85 2.68 21.23 -15.57
CA ASP A 85 2.96 19.82 -15.88
C ASP A 85 1.70 18.93 -15.88
N PHE A 86 0.53 19.48 -15.53
CA PHE A 86 -0.71 18.71 -15.49
C PHE A 86 -1.37 18.61 -16.88
N ASN A 87 -0.98 17.56 -17.58
CA ASN A 87 -1.38 17.31 -18.96
C ASN A 87 -2.54 16.29 -19.05
N LYS A 88 -3.08 16.09 -20.26
CA LYS A 88 -4.10 15.05 -20.53
C LYS A 88 -3.62 13.65 -20.13
N ASP A 89 -2.32 13.40 -20.16
CA ASP A 89 -1.72 12.13 -19.77
C ASP A 89 -1.62 11.95 -18.24
N ALA A 90 -1.66 13.05 -17.47
CA ALA A 90 -1.62 13.01 -16.01
C ALA A 90 -2.98 12.63 -15.40
N LEU A 91 -4.08 12.86 -16.11
CA LEU A 91 -5.43 12.52 -15.64
C LEU A 91 -5.63 11.02 -15.37
N PRO A 92 -5.31 10.10 -16.31
CA PRO A 92 -5.36 8.67 -16.04
C PRO A 92 -4.44 8.25 -14.88
N LEU A 93 -3.26 8.86 -14.77
CA LEU A 93 -2.33 8.58 -13.68
C LEU A 93 -2.91 8.97 -12.32
N LEU A 94 -3.52 10.16 -12.23
CA LEU A 94 -4.19 10.64 -11.02
C LEU A 94 -5.35 9.73 -10.63
N ILE A 95 -6.21 9.35 -11.59
CA ILE A 95 -7.34 8.45 -11.33
C ILE A 95 -6.84 7.10 -10.82
N ASN A 96 -5.82 6.54 -11.46
CA ASN A 96 -5.24 5.27 -11.05
C ASN A 96 -4.59 5.36 -9.66
N ALA A 97 -3.94 6.46 -9.32
CA ALA A 97 -3.34 6.67 -8.01
C ALA A 97 -4.41 6.79 -6.91
N LEU A 98 -5.49 7.53 -7.17
CA LEU A 98 -6.62 7.63 -6.25
C LEU A 98 -7.31 6.27 -6.07
N GLN A 99 -7.56 5.54 -7.15
CA GLN A 99 -8.11 4.18 -7.08
C GLN A 99 -7.20 3.23 -6.31
N GLN A 100 -5.88 3.29 -6.51
CA GLN A 100 -4.93 2.48 -5.73
C GLN A 100 -5.04 2.73 -4.21
N GLY A 101 -5.47 3.92 -3.79
CA GLY A 101 -5.73 4.22 -2.37
C GLY A 101 -6.78 3.31 -1.73
N THR A 102 -7.68 2.69 -2.50
CA THR A 102 -8.68 1.74 -1.96
C THR A 102 -8.03 0.45 -1.45
N SER A 103 -6.84 0.09 -1.94
CA SER A 103 -6.10 -1.08 -1.49
C SER A 103 -5.61 -1.00 -0.03
N LEU A 104 -5.65 0.20 0.57
CA LEU A 104 -5.33 0.40 1.99
C LEU A 104 -6.41 -0.16 2.93
N PHE A 105 -7.60 -0.49 2.41
CA PHE A 105 -8.73 -1.00 3.19
C PHE A 105 -8.95 -2.48 2.90
N SER A 106 -9.08 -3.29 3.95
CA SER A 106 -9.41 -4.71 3.81
C SER A 106 -10.85 -4.91 3.33
N MET A 107 -11.16 -6.07 2.77
CA MET A 107 -12.53 -6.37 2.31
C MET A 107 -13.58 -6.24 3.43
N GLU A 108 -13.22 -6.59 4.66
CA GLU A 108 -14.09 -6.45 5.82
C GLU A 108 -14.37 -4.97 6.14
N GLU A 109 -13.35 -4.11 6.02
CA GLU A 109 -13.49 -2.66 6.23
C GLU A 109 -14.34 -2.02 5.14
N GLN A 110 -14.09 -2.38 3.88
CA GLN A 110 -14.87 -1.92 2.73
C GLN A 110 -16.34 -2.28 2.91
N ARG A 111 -16.66 -3.53 3.31
CA ARG A 111 -18.02 -3.96 3.63
C ARG A 111 -18.65 -3.11 4.73
N ARG A 112 -17.95 -2.87 5.84
CA ARG A 112 -18.47 -2.05 6.94
C ARG A 112 -18.79 -0.63 6.49
N ILE A 113 -17.91 -0.01 5.70
CA ILE A 113 -18.10 1.36 5.22
C ILE A 113 -19.27 1.44 4.24
N VAL A 114 -19.38 0.50 3.30
CA VAL A 114 -20.48 0.45 2.33
C VAL A 114 -21.81 0.21 3.05
N MET A 115 -21.89 -0.76 3.96
CA MET A 115 -23.12 -1.02 4.72
C MET A 115 -23.52 0.19 5.58
N ALA A 116 -22.58 0.81 6.29
CA ALA A 116 -22.86 2.01 7.11
C ALA A 116 -23.24 3.24 6.26
N GLY A 117 -22.71 3.35 5.03
CA GLY A 117 -23.10 4.37 4.06
C GLY A 117 -24.54 4.21 3.60
N VAL A 118 -24.92 2.98 3.23
CA VAL A 118 -26.30 2.62 2.82
C VAL A 118 -27.31 2.92 3.94
N GLU A 119 -26.97 2.64 5.20
CA GLU A 119 -27.83 2.95 6.34
C GLU A 119 -28.03 4.46 6.58
N LYS A 120 -27.03 5.29 6.26
CA LYS A 120 -27.12 6.76 6.42
C LYS A 120 -27.97 7.42 5.34
N ASP A 121 -27.91 6.95 4.10
CA ASP A 121 -28.74 7.47 3.02
C ASP A 121 -30.21 7.04 3.19
N GLY A 122 -30.48 5.87 3.78
CA GLY A 122 -31.83 5.42 4.11
C GLY A 122 -32.50 6.16 5.28
N LYS A 123 -31.76 6.90 6.11
CA LYS A 123 -32.29 7.59 7.31
C LYS A 123 -32.55 9.09 7.12
N LYS A 124 -32.29 9.64 5.93
CA LYS A 124 -32.52 11.06 5.60
C LYS A 124 -33.87 11.33 4.90
N GLY A 125 -34.76 10.35 4.82
CA GLY A 125 -36.04 10.47 4.12
C GLY A 125 -37.21 9.86 4.87
N ASP A 126 -37.58 10.44 6.00
CA ASP A 126 -38.97 10.46 6.50
C ASP A 126 -39.23 11.83 7.18
#